data_AF-A0A1Q3FR20-F1
#
_entry.id   AF-A0A1Q3FR20-F1
#
_cell.length_a   1.000
_cell.length_b   1.000
_cell.length_c   1.000
_cell.angle_alpha   90.00
_cell.angle_beta   90.00
_cell.angle_gamma   90.00
#
_symmetry.space_group_name_H-M   'P 1'
#
loop_
_entity.id
_entity.type
_entity.pdbx_description
1 polymer ?
#
loop_
_entity_poly.entity_id
_entity_poly.type
_entity_poly.pdbx_seq_one_letter_code
_entity_poly.pdbx_strand_id
1 'polypeptide(L)'
;MIITAVMLETLSVSFVIAVAECDLGLTTKQKGILGAVALVGIIVSSHLWGFLADTQGRRKVIIPTMLMGFGVSFVSSFTTNFVAITACRFLTGFLVCGGSATIYAYLGEFHSAKDRSRAIMAASFVFGIGCLLLPGLAWVVLNHSWEFTIPVLNIVYRPWRLFLVICGLPGLIGAFALLRFPETPKFTLNQGDHKRALETIQLMHRMNVGNKEPALQIELILEGEEIQKPNDSNGDPKKLKALLKLIWNQTAPLFMPPYLTKTLLVCFLQFGTFVTAHGMYFFFPGLLDKLIRSQDAGVEVTTLCEVVYSSQITNTTLELQPECTQSLAEATYGYSFILDVIYMLGFAVMGVIINAVGRLAILVFVFTTCGVCGVLTIFVNVPLASLWLYMVMLLCSFSVSVVSTVTVDLFPTNLRAMALGISTMCGRIGGVFGTNLNGLLLDSHCELTFGISSAMLLLCSVLSFFIPNINRKLSEPRPSVGSR
;
A
#
# COMPACT_ATOMS: atom_id res chain seq x y z
N MET A 1 7.81 -1.95 -12.70
CA MET A 1 7.33 -3.34 -12.86
C MET A 1 6.97 -3.98 -11.53
N ILE A 2 7.91 -4.44 -10.70
CA ILE A 2 7.55 -5.08 -9.41
C ILE A 2 6.74 -4.14 -8.49
N ILE A 3 7.24 -2.91 -8.26
CA ILE A 3 6.53 -1.91 -7.44
C ILE A 3 5.14 -1.58 -8.03
N THR A 4 5.07 -1.44 -9.36
CA THR A 4 3.83 -1.22 -10.11
C THR A 4 2.83 -2.36 -9.89
N ALA A 5 3.28 -3.61 -9.97
CA ALA A 5 2.46 -4.80 -9.77
C ALA A 5 1.89 -4.87 -8.35
N VAL A 6 2.74 -4.59 -7.34
CA VAL A 6 2.31 -4.53 -5.94
C VAL A 6 1.16 -3.52 -5.78
N MET A 7 1.25 -2.37 -6.43
CA MET A 7 0.20 -1.35 -6.37
C MET A 7 -1.09 -1.78 -7.08
N LEU A 8 -0.98 -2.23 -8.33
CA LEU A 8 -2.14 -2.65 -9.11
C LEU A 8 -2.88 -3.81 -8.44
N GLU A 9 -2.18 -4.83 -7.95
CA GLU A 9 -2.81 -5.97 -7.26
C GLU A 9 -3.47 -5.58 -5.94
N THR A 10 -2.93 -4.60 -5.22
CA THR A 10 -3.49 -4.16 -3.92
C THR A 10 -4.72 -3.27 -4.11
N LEU A 11 -4.72 -2.38 -5.09
CA LEU A 11 -5.75 -1.33 -5.24
C LEU A 11 -6.79 -1.61 -6.33
N SER A 12 -6.52 -2.48 -7.31
CA SER A 12 -7.46 -2.82 -8.39
C SER A 12 -8.81 -3.35 -7.92
N VAL A 13 -8.83 -3.97 -6.74
CA VAL A 13 -10.06 -4.48 -6.14
C VAL A 13 -11.10 -3.37 -5.92
N SER A 14 -10.70 -2.11 -5.73
CA SER A 14 -11.62 -0.96 -5.60
C SER A 14 -12.51 -0.76 -6.84
N PHE A 15 -11.98 -0.96 -8.04
CA PHE A 15 -12.76 -0.92 -9.29
C PHE A 15 -13.52 -2.22 -9.51
N VAL A 16 -12.91 -3.36 -9.17
CA VAL A 16 -13.54 -4.68 -9.36
C VAL A 16 -14.79 -4.83 -8.50
N ILE A 17 -14.79 -4.39 -7.23
CA ILE A 17 -15.97 -4.50 -6.37
C ILE A 17 -17.13 -3.62 -6.81
N ALA A 18 -16.87 -2.56 -7.59
CA ALA A 18 -17.91 -1.72 -8.19
C ALA A 18 -18.56 -2.40 -9.41
N VAL A 19 -17.78 -3.07 -10.26
CA VAL A 19 -18.28 -3.75 -11.48
C VAL A 19 -18.84 -5.15 -11.21
N ALA A 20 -18.18 -5.91 -10.32
CA ALA A 20 -18.47 -7.33 -10.09
C ALA A 20 -19.63 -7.56 -9.12
N GLU A 21 -20.30 -6.50 -8.64
CA GLU A 21 -21.37 -6.55 -7.65
C GLU A 21 -22.46 -7.55 -8.02
N CYS A 22 -23.03 -7.44 -9.23
CA CYS A 22 -24.11 -8.34 -9.63
C CYS A 22 -23.61 -9.71 -10.11
N ASP A 23 -22.44 -9.79 -10.75
CA ASP A 23 -21.91 -11.06 -11.27
C ASP A 23 -21.63 -12.06 -10.14
N LEU A 24 -21.22 -11.56 -8.98
CA LEU A 24 -20.92 -12.36 -7.79
C LEU A 24 -21.99 -12.25 -6.69
N GLY A 25 -23.05 -11.47 -6.89
CA GLY A 25 -24.09 -11.22 -5.89
C GLY A 25 -23.55 -10.63 -4.58
N LEU A 26 -22.63 -9.67 -4.67
CA LEU A 26 -21.91 -9.14 -3.52
C LEU A 26 -22.77 -8.17 -2.70
N THR A 27 -22.95 -8.49 -1.44
CA THR A 27 -23.41 -7.52 -0.43
C THR A 27 -22.32 -6.48 -0.13
N THR A 28 -22.69 -5.29 0.32
CA THR A 28 -21.74 -4.24 0.70
C THR A 28 -20.79 -4.67 1.83
N LYS A 29 -21.26 -5.53 2.75
CA LYS A 29 -20.41 -6.20 3.73
C LYS A 29 -19.33 -7.07 3.09
N GLN A 30 -19.70 -7.87 2.08
CA GLN A 30 -18.75 -8.70 1.33
C GLN A 30 -17.76 -7.85 0.53
N LYS A 31 -18.18 -6.72 -0.04
CA LYS A 31 -17.27 -5.75 -0.67
C LYS A 31 -16.23 -5.23 0.33
N GLY A 32 -16.65 -4.90 1.55
CA GLY A 32 -15.75 -4.51 2.64
C GLY A 32 -14.70 -5.57 2.98
N ILE A 33 -15.12 -6.83 3.10
CA ILE A 33 -14.20 -7.96 3.33
C ILE A 33 -13.24 -8.12 2.15
N LEU A 34 -13.75 -8.10 0.92
CA LEU A 34 -12.94 -8.31 -0.29
C LEU A 34 -11.91 -7.19 -0.50
N GLY A 35 -12.26 -5.94 -0.21
CA GLY A 35 -11.33 -4.82 -0.24
C GLY A 35 -10.24 -4.90 0.85
N ALA A 36 -10.56 -5.49 2.01
CA ALA A 36 -9.61 -5.59 3.13
C ALA A 36 -8.69 -6.82 3.07
N VAL A 37 -9.13 -7.93 2.45
CA VAL A 37 -8.48 -9.23 2.61
C VAL A 37 -7.03 -9.28 2.10
N ALA A 38 -6.72 -8.51 1.06
CA ALA A 38 -5.35 -8.41 0.54
C ALA A 38 -4.41 -7.76 1.58
N LEU A 39 -4.87 -6.74 2.30
CA LEU A 39 -4.12 -6.12 3.40
C LEU A 39 -3.91 -7.09 4.56
N VAL A 40 -4.90 -7.93 4.88
CA VAL A 40 -4.74 -9.01 5.88
C VAL A 40 -3.64 -9.98 5.45
N GLY A 41 -3.64 -10.41 4.18
CA GLY A 41 -2.58 -11.25 3.62
C GLY A 41 -1.20 -10.63 3.77
N ILE A 42 -1.08 -9.33 3.47
CA ILE A 42 0.17 -8.57 3.62
C ILE A 42 0.64 -8.47 5.09
N ILE A 43 -0.27 -8.23 6.04
CA ILE A 43 0.06 -8.12 7.46
C ILE A 43 0.61 -9.45 7.96
N VAL A 44 -0.10 -10.55 7.69
CA VAL A 44 0.25 -11.90 8.13
C VAL A 44 1.59 -12.37 7.55
N SER A 45 1.90 -12.02 6.30
CA SER A 45 3.10 -12.51 5.62
C SER A 45 4.34 -11.63 5.77
N SER A 46 4.19 -10.42 6.30
CA SER A 46 5.26 -9.42 6.40
C SER A 46 6.57 -9.92 7.04
N HIS A 47 6.48 -10.55 8.21
CA HIS A 47 7.64 -11.06 8.94
C HIS A 47 8.27 -12.26 8.24
N LEU A 48 7.44 -13.14 7.67
CA LEU A 48 7.91 -14.32 6.93
C LEU A 48 8.78 -13.91 5.75
N TRP A 49 8.31 -12.98 4.92
CA TRP A 49 9.05 -12.56 3.74
C TRP A 49 10.29 -11.72 4.07
N GLY A 50 10.25 -10.90 5.13
CA GLY A 50 11.45 -10.21 5.61
C GLY A 50 12.54 -11.20 6.03
N PHE A 51 12.16 -12.20 6.82
CA PHE A 51 13.09 -13.26 7.24
C PHE A 51 13.67 -14.06 6.06
N LEU A 52 12.82 -14.48 5.13
CA LEU A 52 13.28 -15.22 3.95
C LEU A 52 14.22 -14.38 3.07
N ALA A 53 13.98 -13.07 2.97
CA ALA A 53 14.82 -12.18 2.17
C ALA A 53 16.21 -11.98 2.78
N ASP A 54 16.29 -11.94 4.11
CA ASP A 54 17.55 -11.78 4.83
C ASP A 54 18.36 -13.08 4.91
N THR A 55 17.70 -14.24 4.83
CA THR A 55 18.36 -15.56 4.92
C THR A 55 18.63 -16.22 3.58
N GLN A 56 17.72 -16.13 2.63
CA GLN A 56 17.81 -16.82 1.33
C GLN A 56 18.30 -15.90 0.20
N GLY A 57 18.17 -14.59 0.38
CA GLY A 57 18.53 -13.58 -0.62
C GLY A 57 17.29 -12.90 -1.21
N ARG A 58 17.47 -11.68 -1.72
CA ARG A 58 16.38 -10.82 -2.15
C ARG A 58 15.81 -11.30 -3.48
N ARG A 59 16.66 -11.63 -4.45
CA ARG A 59 16.23 -12.15 -5.77
C ARG A 59 15.48 -13.46 -5.63
N LYS A 60 15.94 -14.36 -4.75
CA LYS A 60 15.29 -15.67 -4.50
C LYS A 60 13.92 -15.55 -3.83
N VAL A 61 13.60 -14.43 -3.18
CA VAL A 61 12.24 -14.18 -2.65
C VAL A 61 11.36 -13.48 -3.67
N ILE A 62 11.87 -12.46 -4.36
CA ILE A 62 11.08 -11.65 -5.30
C ILE A 62 10.54 -12.50 -6.46
N ILE A 63 11.39 -13.30 -7.11
CA ILE A 63 11.00 -14.05 -8.31
C ILE A 63 9.84 -15.02 -8.04
N PRO A 64 9.93 -15.98 -7.09
CA PRO A 64 8.86 -16.94 -6.89
C PRO A 64 7.59 -16.27 -6.37
N THR A 65 7.68 -15.25 -5.51
CA THR A 65 6.48 -14.56 -5.00
C THR A 65 5.73 -13.79 -6.10
N MET A 66 6.44 -13.16 -7.04
CA MET A 66 5.79 -12.49 -8.17
C MET A 66 5.19 -13.48 -9.18
N LEU A 67 5.87 -14.61 -9.46
CA LEU A 67 5.34 -15.65 -10.35
C LEU A 67 4.10 -16.33 -9.75
N MET A 68 4.17 -16.74 -8.49
CA MET A 68 3.02 -17.31 -7.78
C MET A 68 1.90 -16.29 -7.62
N GLY A 69 2.22 -15.01 -7.35
CA GLY A 69 1.23 -13.95 -7.24
C GLY A 69 0.43 -13.78 -8.53
N PHE A 70 1.11 -13.75 -9.68
CA PHE A 70 0.45 -13.74 -10.98
C PHE A 70 -0.39 -15.01 -11.21
N GLY A 71 0.13 -16.20 -10.87
CA GLY A 71 -0.61 -17.45 -11.00
C GLY A 71 -1.89 -17.48 -10.16
N VAL A 72 -1.84 -17.00 -8.91
CA VAL A 72 -3.01 -16.86 -8.04
C VAL A 72 -3.98 -15.83 -8.61
N SER A 73 -3.49 -14.73 -9.19
CA SER A 73 -4.37 -13.74 -9.83
C SER A 73 -5.04 -14.24 -11.10
N PHE A 74 -4.33 -15.06 -11.88
CA PHE A 74 -4.93 -15.79 -12.99
C PHE A 74 -6.02 -16.75 -12.50
N VAL A 75 -5.76 -17.57 -11.47
CA VAL A 75 -6.79 -18.45 -10.89
C VAL A 75 -7.98 -17.65 -10.36
N SER A 76 -7.72 -16.50 -9.72
CA SER A 76 -8.75 -15.61 -9.19
C SER A 76 -9.70 -15.07 -10.26
N SER A 77 -9.28 -14.98 -11.53
CA SER A 77 -10.18 -14.51 -12.60
C SER A 77 -11.24 -15.56 -12.95
N PHE A 78 -11.01 -16.83 -12.64
CA PHE A 78 -11.95 -17.94 -12.85
C PHE A 78 -12.80 -18.27 -11.61
N THR A 79 -12.66 -17.54 -10.50
CA THR A 79 -13.48 -17.82 -9.31
C THR A 79 -14.89 -17.24 -9.47
N THR A 80 -15.92 -18.03 -9.18
CA THR A 80 -17.34 -17.60 -9.23
C THR A 80 -17.98 -17.40 -7.87
N ASN A 81 -17.36 -17.91 -6.80
CA ASN A 81 -17.88 -17.81 -5.44
C ASN A 81 -17.10 -16.77 -4.64
N PHE A 82 -17.82 -15.99 -3.82
CA PHE A 82 -17.26 -15.02 -2.87
C PHE A 82 -16.12 -15.60 -2.01
N VAL A 83 -16.26 -16.81 -1.47
CA VAL A 83 -15.24 -17.43 -0.62
C VAL A 83 -13.97 -17.73 -1.41
N ALA A 84 -14.13 -18.24 -2.64
CA ALA A 84 -13.00 -18.57 -3.51
C ALA A 84 -12.22 -17.33 -3.93
N ILE A 85 -12.91 -16.26 -4.39
CA ILE A 85 -12.25 -15.01 -4.75
C ILE A 85 -11.57 -14.38 -3.54
N THR A 86 -12.19 -14.41 -2.36
CA THR A 86 -11.62 -13.90 -1.11
C THR A 86 -10.34 -14.65 -0.73
N ALA A 87 -10.34 -15.99 -0.84
CA ALA A 87 -9.15 -16.80 -0.57
C ALA A 87 -8.03 -16.51 -1.59
N CYS A 88 -8.34 -16.38 -2.87
CA CYS A 88 -7.36 -16.00 -3.89
C CYS A 88 -6.79 -14.60 -3.63
N ARG A 89 -7.63 -13.61 -3.31
CA ARG A 89 -7.18 -12.24 -3.02
C ARG A 89 -6.35 -12.17 -1.73
N PHE A 90 -6.67 -12.96 -0.72
CA PHE A 90 -5.82 -13.14 0.47
C PHE A 90 -4.43 -13.63 0.08
N LEU A 91 -4.36 -14.70 -0.73
CA LEU A 91 -3.11 -15.29 -1.20
C LEU A 91 -2.32 -14.32 -2.11
N THR A 92 -2.99 -13.57 -2.98
CA THR A 92 -2.36 -12.49 -3.76
C THR A 92 -1.72 -11.47 -2.83
N GLY A 93 -2.43 -10.96 -1.81
CA GLY A 93 -1.86 -10.04 -0.82
C GLY A 93 -0.68 -10.66 -0.05
N PHE A 94 -0.82 -11.92 0.37
CA PHE A 94 0.24 -12.68 1.03
C PHE A 94 1.51 -12.70 0.19
N LEU A 95 1.43 -13.01 -1.11
CA LEU A 95 2.56 -13.14 -2.03
C LEU A 95 3.14 -11.79 -2.46
N VAL A 96 2.28 -10.82 -2.76
CA VAL A 96 2.67 -9.46 -3.17
C VAL A 96 3.52 -8.76 -2.10
N CYS A 97 3.26 -9.06 -0.82
CA CYS A 97 4.10 -8.57 0.27
C CYS A 97 5.59 -8.92 0.09
N GLY A 98 5.89 -10.13 -0.42
CA GLY A 98 7.26 -10.59 -0.66
C GLY A 98 8.04 -9.69 -1.60
N GLY A 99 7.42 -9.26 -2.71
CA GLY A 99 8.04 -8.26 -3.60
C GLY A 99 8.17 -6.89 -2.95
N SER A 100 7.11 -6.43 -2.26
CA SER A 100 7.09 -5.09 -1.64
C SER A 100 8.13 -4.90 -0.53
N ALA A 101 8.34 -5.94 0.30
CA ALA A 101 9.24 -5.88 1.45
C ALA A 101 10.72 -5.91 1.04
N THR A 102 11.02 -6.46 -0.14
CA THR A 102 12.39 -6.82 -0.53
C THR A 102 12.95 -5.94 -1.65
N ILE A 103 12.10 -5.36 -2.50
CA ILE A 103 12.55 -4.60 -3.68
C ILE A 103 13.37 -3.35 -3.33
N TYR A 104 13.00 -2.64 -2.26
CA TYR A 104 13.75 -1.46 -1.80
C TYR A 104 15.12 -1.84 -1.19
N ALA A 105 15.20 -2.98 -0.51
CA ALA A 105 16.46 -3.51 -0.01
C ALA A 105 17.35 -3.96 -1.18
N TYR A 106 16.78 -4.69 -2.14
CA TYR A 106 17.46 -5.10 -3.36
C TYR A 106 18.07 -3.90 -4.09
N LEU A 107 17.26 -2.89 -4.41
CA LEU A 107 17.73 -1.67 -5.08
C LEU A 107 18.80 -0.92 -4.28
N GLY A 108 18.59 -0.80 -2.96
CA GLY A 108 19.49 -0.06 -2.09
C GLY A 108 20.87 -0.73 -1.92
N GLU A 109 20.96 -2.04 -2.07
CA GLU A 109 22.22 -2.80 -1.98
C GLU A 109 23.07 -2.77 -3.26
N PHE A 110 22.50 -2.33 -4.38
CA PHE A 110 23.25 -2.05 -5.62
C PHE A 110 23.82 -0.62 -5.68
N HIS A 111 23.53 0.22 -4.69
CA HIS A 111 23.95 1.62 -4.69
C HIS A 111 24.88 1.94 -3.52
N SER A 112 25.77 2.91 -3.76
CA SER A 112 26.63 3.47 -2.71
C SER A 112 25.80 4.16 -1.62
N ALA A 113 26.36 4.35 -0.43
CA ALA A 113 25.68 5.08 0.65
C ALA A 113 25.28 6.52 0.23
N LYS A 114 26.06 7.15 -0.67
CA LYS A 114 25.81 8.50 -1.19
C LYS A 114 24.62 8.56 -2.16
N ASP A 115 24.46 7.53 -2.99
CA ASP A 115 23.44 7.50 -4.06
C ASP A 115 22.18 6.72 -3.68
N ARG A 116 22.23 5.92 -2.62
CA ARG A 116 21.14 5.02 -2.21
C ARG A 116 19.81 5.74 -1.99
N SER A 117 19.81 6.89 -1.32
CA SER A 117 18.59 7.67 -1.09
C SER A 117 17.97 8.14 -2.40
N ARG A 118 18.79 8.62 -3.36
CA ARG A 118 18.35 9.04 -4.69
C ARG A 118 17.75 7.89 -5.50
N ALA A 119 18.36 6.71 -5.45
CA ALA A 119 17.82 5.52 -6.10
C ALA A 119 16.47 5.08 -5.51
N ILE A 120 16.35 5.09 -4.18
CA ILE A 120 15.09 4.76 -3.50
C ILE A 120 14.00 5.78 -3.84
N MET A 121 14.32 7.08 -3.87
CA MET A 121 13.37 8.12 -4.28
C MET A 121 12.91 7.94 -5.74
N ALA A 122 13.82 7.59 -6.66
CA ALA A 122 13.45 7.30 -8.04
C ALA A 122 12.48 6.09 -8.13
N ALA A 123 12.67 5.06 -7.31
CA ALA A 123 11.75 3.94 -7.23
C ALA A 123 10.37 4.34 -6.66
N SER A 124 10.32 5.29 -5.72
CA SER A 124 9.06 5.87 -5.24
C SER A 124 8.34 6.71 -6.30
N PHE A 125 9.03 7.28 -7.28
CA PHE A 125 8.37 7.93 -8.42
C PHE A 125 7.68 6.90 -9.34
N VAL A 126 8.33 5.74 -9.57
CA VAL A 126 7.73 4.62 -10.33
C VAL A 126 6.48 4.07 -9.65
N PHE A 127 6.41 4.13 -8.32
CA PHE A 127 5.19 3.82 -7.57
C PHE A 127 4.04 4.77 -7.97
N GLY A 128 4.28 6.08 -8.02
CA GLY A 128 3.27 7.07 -8.41
C GLY A 128 2.73 6.85 -9.82
N ILE A 129 3.61 6.49 -10.78
CA ILE A 129 3.19 6.09 -12.13
C ILE A 129 2.25 4.86 -12.07
N GLY A 130 2.52 3.90 -11.17
CA GLY A 130 1.66 2.73 -10.99
C GLY A 130 0.25 3.08 -10.50
N CYS A 131 0.11 4.09 -9.64
CA CYS A 131 -1.20 4.62 -9.24
C CYS A 131 -1.94 5.19 -10.45
N LEU A 132 -1.29 6.02 -11.27
CA LEU A 132 -1.91 6.61 -12.47
C LEU A 132 -2.32 5.57 -13.51
N LEU A 133 -1.55 4.48 -13.64
CA LEU A 133 -1.89 3.39 -14.55
C LEU A 133 -3.16 2.66 -14.13
N LEU A 134 -3.54 2.68 -12.85
CA LEU A 134 -4.69 1.93 -12.36
C LEU A 134 -6.02 2.39 -12.98
N PRO A 135 -6.48 3.65 -12.80
CA PRO A 135 -7.73 4.12 -13.41
C PRO A 135 -7.65 4.12 -14.94
N GLY A 136 -6.47 4.35 -15.52
CA GLY A 136 -6.28 4.26 -16.98
C GLY A 136 -6.49 2.86 -17.54
N LEU A 137 -5.90 1.83 -16.90
CA LEU A 137 -6.13 0.44 -17.26
C LEU A 137 -7.58 0.02 -16.99
N ALA A 138 -8.16 0.50 -15.89
CA ALA A 138 -9.56 0.22 -15.54
C ALA A 138 -10.49 0.76 -16.63
N TRP A 139 -10.30 2.01 -17.08
CA TRP A 139 -11.08 2.61 -18.16
C TRP A 139 -10.98 1.82 -19.47
N VAL A 140 -9.76 1.46 -19.87
CA VAL A 140 -9.51 0.73 -21.12
C VAL A 140 -10.09 -0.68 -21.09
N VAL A 141 -10.16 -1.34 -19.94
CA VAL A 141 -10.54 -2.76 -19.86
C VAL A 141 -12.00 -2.96 -19.43
N LEU A 142 -12.47 -2.25 -18.40
CA LEU A 142 -13.71 -2.58 -17.70
C LEU A 142 -14.98 -2.16 -18.44
N ASN A 143 -14.93 -1.13 -19.27
CA ASN A 143 -16.13 -0.60 -19.94
C ASN A 143 -16.53 -1.36 -21.22
N HIS A 144 -15.80 -2.42 -21.58
CA HIS A 144 -16.17 -3.25 -22.72
C HIS A 144 -17.36 -4.17 -22.42
N SER A 145 -18.18 -4.47 -23.43
CA SER A 145 -19.39 -5.30 -23.30
C SER A 145 -19.21 -6.75 -23.77
N TRP A 146 -17.98 -7.20 -24.02
CA TRP A 146 -17.76 -8.57 -24.47
C TRP A 146 -17.95 -9.56 -23.33
N GLU A 147 -18.52 -10.73 -23.65
CA GLU A 147 -18.74 -11.82 -22.72
C GLU A 147 -18.35 -13.13 -23.41
N PHE A 148 -17.53 -13.95 -22.73
CA PHE A 148 -17.11 -15.24 -23.24
C PHE A 148 -17.55 -16.36 -22.30
N THR A 149 -18.51 -17.18 -22.72
CA THR A 149 -18.95 -18.33 -21.93
C THR A 149 -17.94 -19.47 -22.06
N ILE A 150 -17.46 -19.97 -20.92
CA ILE A 150 -16.60 -21.15 -20.82
C ILE A 150 -17.46 -22.31 -20.29
N PRO A 151 -17.99 -23.19 -21.16
CA PRO A 151 -18.96 -24.20 -20.76
C PRO A 151 -18.39 -25.21 -19.75
N VAL A 152 -17.10 -25.54 -19.87
CA VAL A 152 -16.42 -26.53 -19.01
C VAL A 152 -16.40 -26.09 -17.54
N LEU A 153 -16.31 -24.78 -17.28
CA LEU A 153 -16.24 -24.23 -15.92
C LEU A 153 -17.57 -23.63 -15.46
N ASN A 154 -18.58 -23.56 -16.35
CA ASN A 154 -19.84 -22.85 -16.14
C ASN A 154 -19.62 -21.38 -15.72
N ILE A 155 -18.74 -20.69 -16.45
CA ILE A 155 -18.34 -19.29 -16.16
C ILE A 155 -18.62 -18.43 -17.37
N VAL A 156 -19.18 -17.24 -17.14
CA VAL A 156 -19.16 -16.15 -18.13
C VAL A 156 -17.94 -15.28 -17.83
N TYR A 157 -16.95 -15.34 -18.72
CA TYR A 157 -15.72 -14.56 -18.60
C TYR A 157 -16.00 -13.13 -19.07
N ARG A 158 -15.95 -12.20 -18.12
CA ARG A 158 -16.27 -10.77 -18.27
C ARG A 158 -15.00 -9.90 -18.14
N PRO A 159 -15.02 -8.62 -18.56
CA PRO A 159 -13.82 -7.77 -18.57
C PRO A 159 -13.14 -7.56 -17.22
N TRP A 160 -13.90 -7.49 -16.12
CA TRP A 160 -13.32 -7.36 -14.78
C TRP A 160 -12.43 -8.56 -14.39
N ARG A 161 -12.73 -9.76 -14.90
CA ARG A 161 -11.90 -10.95 -14.71
C ARG A 161 -10.56 -10.80 -15.44
N LEU A 162 -10.59 -10.30 -16.67
CA LEU A 162 -9.37 -10.00 -17.43
C LEU A 162 -8.56 -8.88 -16.75
N PHE A 163 -9.22 -7.86 -16.22
CA PHE A 163 -8.58 -6.75 -15.52
C PHE A 163 -7.71 -7.22 -14.33
N LEU A 164 -8.16 -8.22 -13.56
CA LEU A 164 -7.37 -8.84 -12.50
C LEU A 164 -6.07 -9.46 -13.04
N VAL A 165 -6.13 -10.15 -14.18
CA VAL A 165 -4.95 -10.76 -14.83
C VAL A 165 -3.98 -9.68 -15.32
N ILE A 166 -4.51 -8.63 -15.96
CA ILE A 166 -3.72 -7.50 -16.48
C ILE A 166 -2.98 -6.79 -15.34
N CYS A 167 -3.62 -6.59 -14.19
CA CYS A 167 -2.99 -5.98 -13.02
C CYS A 167 -1.78 -6.78 -12.49
N GLY A 168 -1.79 -8.11 -12.65
CA GLY A 168 -0.68 -8.98 -12.27
C GLY A 168 0.47 -9.07 -13.30
N LEU A 169 0.23 -8.71 -14.57
CA LEU A 169 1.24 -8.83 -15.65
C LEU A 169 2.55 -8.08 -15.39
N PRO A 170 2.56 -6.84 -14.85
CA PRO A 170 3.81 -6.17 -14.51
C PRO A 170 4.67 -6.95 -13.50
N GLY A 171 4.05 -7.77 -12.65
CA GLY A 171 4.72 -8.64 -11.70
C GLY A 171 5.41 -9.80 -12.41
N LEU A 172 4.70 -10.45 -13.34
CA LEU A 172 5.23 -11.50 -14.21
C LEU A 172 6.43 -11.00 -15.02
N ILE A 173 6.27 -9.88 -15.72
CA ILE A 173 7.33 -9.24 -16.51
C ILE A 173 8.52 -8.87 -15.62
N GLY A 174 8.24 -8.32 -14.43
CA GLY A 174 9.26 -7.99 -13.45
C GLY A 174 10.05 -9.21 -12.97
N ALA A 175 9.39 -10.34 -12.72
CA ALA A 175 10.02 -11.59 -12.31
C ALA A 175 10.95 -12.15 -13.40
N PHE A 176 10.49 -12.21 -14.65
CA PHE A 176 11.31 -12.65 -15.78
C PHE A 176 12.48 -11.70 -16.06
N ALA A 177 12.28 -10.39 -15.93
CA ALA A 177 13.37 -9.43 -16.05
C ALA A 177 14.44 -9.66 -14.98
N LEU A 178 14.04 -9.95 -13.74
CA LEU A 178 14.95 -10.18 -12.61
C LEU A 178 15.76 -11.49 -12.73
N LEU A 179 15.35 -12.44 -13.59
CA LEU A 179 16.15 -13.61 -13.89
C LEU A 179 17.51 -13.23 -14.52
N ARG A 180 17.59 -12.11 -15.24
CA ARG A 180 18.83 -11.62 -15.86
C ARG A 180 19.76 -10.87 -14.90
N PHE A 181 19.27 -10.45 -13.75
CA PHE A 181 20.06 -9.70 -12.77
C PHE A 181 20.68 -10.65 -11.71
N PRO A 182 21.87 -10.34 -11.19
CA PRO A 182 22.50 -11.12 -10.12
C PRO A 182 21.84 -10.87 -8.76
N GLU A 183 22.18 -11.70 -7.77
CA GLU A 183 21.86 -11.38 -6.37
C GLU A 183 22.71 -10.21 -5.87
N THR A 184 22.24 -9.48 -4.86
CA THR A 184 22.94 -8.30 -4.31
C THR A 184 24.33 -8.65 -3.76
N PRO A 185 25.37 -7.84 -4.05
CA PRO A 185 26.74 -8.13 -3.62
C PRO A 185 26.90 -8.10 -2.09
N LYS A 186 26.11 -7.26 -1.40
CA LYS A 186 26.09 -7.21 0.06
C LYS A 186 25.59 -8.51 0.70
N PHE A 187 24.54 -9.11 0.13
CA PHE A 187 24.02 -10.38 0.61
C PHE A 187 25.02 -11.52 0.43
N THR A 188 25.60 -11.64 -0.77
CA THR A 188 26.56 -12.72 -1.07
C THR A 188 27.82 -12.61 -0.22
N LEU A 189 28.29 -11.39 0.04
CA LEU A 189 29.37 -11.13 0.97
C LEU A 189 29.02 -11.56 2.40
N ASN A 190 27.86 -11.15 2.91
CA ASN A 190 27.39 -11.55 4.25
C ASN A 190 27.16 -13.07 4.39
N GLN A 191 26.96 -13.79 3.27
CA GLN A 191 26.88 -15.24 3.24
C GLN A 191 28.25 -15.93 3.24
N GLY A 192 29.35 -15.19 3.17
CA GLY A 192 30.72 -15.70 3.05
C GLY A 192 31.14 -16.08 1.62
N ASP A 193 30.31 -15.76 0.62
CA ASP A 193 30.61 -16.05 -0.79
C ASP A 193 31.30 -14.85 -1.46
N HIS A 194 32.55 -14.60 -1.05
CA HIS A 194 33.36 -13.46 -1.53
C HIS A 194 33.54 -13.49 -3.05
N LYS A 195 33.66 -14.69 -3.65
CA LYS A 195 33.84 -14.85 -5.09
C LYS A 195 32.65 -14.31 -5.86
N ARG A 196 31.43 -14.71 -5.49
CA ARG A 196 30.21 -14.21 -6.15
C ARG A 196 29.96 -12.72 -5.90
N ALA A 197 30.31 -12.23 -4.71
CA ALA A 197 30.25 -10.80 -4.42
C ALA A 197 31.15 -9.99 -5.37
N LEU A 198 32.40 -10.44 -5.55
CA LEU A 198 33.37 -9.84 -6.48
C LEU A 198 32.87 -9.89 -7.93
N GLU A 199 32.42 -11.05 -8.40
CA GLU A 199 31.86 -11.22 -9.76
C GLU A 199 30.68 -10.26 -10.00
N THR A 200 29.82 -10.07 -9.00
CA THR A 200 28.67 -9.16 -9.09
C THR A 200 29.12 -7.71 -9.20
N ILE A 201 30.08 -7.27 -8.39
CA ILE A 201 30.62 -5.90 -8.45
C ILE A 201 31.33 -5.65 -9.78
N GLN A 202 32.11 -6.63 -10.28
CA GLN A 202 32.76 -6.54 -11.59
C GLN A 202 31.73 -6.47 -12.73
N LEU A 203 30.64 -7.22 -12.64
CA LEU A 203 29.52 -7.13 -13.60
C LEU A 203 28.89 -5.73 -13.57
N MET A 204 28.63 -5.18 -12.37
CA MET A 204 28.10 -3.81 -12.22
C MET A 204 29.04 -2.77 -12.85
N HIS A 205 30.34 -2.86 -12.58
CA HIS A 205 31.35 -1.98 -13.16
C HIS A 205 31.36 -2.07 -14.69
N ARG A 206 31.40 -3.29 -15.24
CA ARG A 206 31.39 -3.53 -16.68
C ARG A 206 30.13 -3.00 -17.35
N MET A 207 28.96 -3.11 -16.71
CA MET A 207 27.70 -2.56 -17.25
C MET A 207 27.67 -1.03 -17.22
N ASN A 208 28.25 -0.40 -16.21
CA ASN A 208 28.24 1.06 -16.07
C ASN A 208 29.27 1.75 -16.96
N VAL A 209 30.49 1.19 -17.07
CA VAL A 209 31.62 1.82 -17.77
C VAL A 209 31.86 1.23 -19.17
N GLY A 210 31.38 0.02 -19.43
CA GLY A 210 31.68 -0.73 -20.66
C GLY A 210 33.16 -1.14 -20.72
N ASN A 211 33.77 -1.04 -21.90
CA ASN A 211 35.20 -1.32 -22.11
C ASN A 211 36.11 -0.09 -21.92
N LYS A 212 35.60 1.00 -21.32
CA LYS A 212 36.32 2.29 -21.25
C LYS A 212 37.39 2.34 -20.17
N GLU A 213 37.27 1.53 -19.12
CA GLU A 213 38.22 1.49 -18.00
C GLU A 213 38.66 0.05 -17.73
N PRO A 214 39.87 -0.15 -17.17
CA PRO A 214 40.34 -1.46 -16.77
C PRO A 214 39.42 -2.10 -15.71
N ALA A 215 39.49 -3.43 -15.58
CA ALA A 215 38.69 -4.15 -14.59
C ALA A 215 38.97 -3.62 -13.18
N LEU A 216 37.89 -3.36 -12.43
CA LEU A 216 37.96 -2.87 -11.06
C LEU A 216 38.82 -3.80 -10.19
N GLN A 217 39.90 -3.26 -9.62
CA GLN A 217 40.73 -3.94 -8.65
C GLN A 217 40.19 -3.63 -7.25
N ILE A 218 39.83 -4.66 -6.49
CA ILE A 218 39.35 -4.51 -5.11
C ILE A 218 40.54 -4.71 -4.18
N GLU A 219 40.99 -3.63 -3.53
CA GLU A 219 42.17 -3.63 -2.66
C GLU A 219 41.88 -4.17 -1.25
N LEU A 220 40.67 -3.92 -0.72
CA LEU A 220 40.29 -4.33 0.63
C LEU A 220 38.78 -4.49 0.74
N ILE A 221 38.33 -5.61 1.31
CA ILE A 221 36.94 -5.82 1.72
C ILE A 221 36.89 -5.63 3.24
N LEU A 222 36.27 -4.55 3.69
CA LEU A 222 35.98 -4.35 5.11
C LEU A 222 34.77 -5.23 5.46
N GLU A 223 35.02 -6.33 6.16
CA GLU A 223 33.96 -7.20 6.68
C GLU A 223 33.15 -6.42 7.73
N GLY A 224 31.85 -6.30 7.51
CA GLY A 224 30.92 -5.91 8.56
C GLY A 224 30.73 -7.06 9.56
N GLU A 225 30.27 -6.78 10.77
CA GLU A 225 30.00 -7.79 11.80
C GLU A 225 29.34 -9.04 11.19
N GLU A 226 30.05 -10.16 11.22
CA GLU A 226 29.53 -11.45 10.78
C GLU A 226 28.28 -11.78 11.61
N ILE A 227 27.14 -12.00 10.96
CA ILE A 227 26.05 -12.71 11.60
C ILE A 227 26.54 -14.15 11.72
N GLN A 228 27.11 -14.51 12.88
CA GLN A 228 27.59 -15.86 13.18
C GLN A 228 26.55 -16.88 12.74
N LYS A 229 26.88 -17.68 11.72
CA LYS A 229 26.04 -18.80 11.29
C LYS A 229 26.00 -19.82 12.43
N PRO A 230 24.83 -20.14 13.00
CA PRO A 230 24.73 -21.35 13.79
C PRO A 230 24.88 -22.54 12.85
N ASN A 231 25.89 -23.39 13.12
CA ASN A 231 26.29 -24.54 12.32
C ASN A 231 25.13 -25.28 11.64
N ASP A 232 25.39 -25.70 10.40
CA ASP A 232 24.46 -26.46 9.56
C ASP A 232 24.11 -27.80 10.21
N SER A 233 22.87 -27.85 10.71
CA SER A 233 22.11 -29.07 10.93
C SER A 233 20.64 -28.76 10.67
N ASN A 234 19.99 -29.69 9.96
CA ASN A 234 18.65 -29.58 9.41
C ASN A 234 17.58 -29.32 10.48
N GLY A 235 16.64 -28.41 10.18
CA GLY A 235 15.30 -28.40 10.80
C GLY A 235 15.21 -28.18 12.32
N ASP A 236 16.19 -27.53 12.94
CA ASP A 236 16.29 -27.49 14.39
C ASP A 236 15.34 -26.42 15.02
N PRO A 237 14.37 -26.78 15.89
CA PRO A 237 13.45 -25.82 16.55
C PRO A 237 14.20 -24.75 17.39
N LYS A 238 15.47 -25.00 17.70
CA LYS A 238 16.37 -24.02 18.32
C LYS A 238 16.65 -22.79 17.43
N LYS A 239 16.70 -22.94 16.10
CA LYS A 239 16.89 -21.81 15.15
C LYS A 239 15.66 -20.90 15.14
N LEU A 240 14.44 -21.47 15.11
CA LEU A 240 13.20 -20.70 15.21
C LEU A 240 13.08 -19.97 16.55
N LYS A 241 13.46 -20.63 17.67
CA LYS A 241 13.46 -20.01 19.00
C LYS A 241 14.49 -18.87 19.12
N ALA A 242 15.69 -19.05 18.56
CA ALA A 242 16.71 -18.01 18.51
C ALA A 242 16.26 -16.81 17.65
N LEU A 243 15.59 -17.07 16.53
CA LEU A 243 15.01 -16.04 15.69
C LEU A 243 13.90 -15.25 16.38
N LEU A 244 12.93 -15.96 16.98
CA LEU A 244 11.85 -15.33 17.73
C LEU A 244 12.41 -14.48 18.88
N LYS A 245 13.49 -14.95 19.53
CA LYS A 245 14.21 -14.18 20.54
C LYS A 245 14.88 -12.94 19.96
N LEU A 246 15.46 -13.01 18.76
CA LEU A 246 16.05 -11.84 18.07
C LEU A 246 14.98 -10.80 17.71
N ILE A 247 13.87 -11.23 17.10
CA ILE A 247 12.73 -10.37 16.76
C ILE A 247 12.17 -9.73 18.03
N TRP A 248 12.01 -10.52 19.10
CA TRP A 248 11.56 -10.03 20.39
C TRP A 248 12.51 -8.98 20.96
N ASN A 249 13.82 -9.23 20.96
CA ASN A 249 14.82 -8.29 21.47
C ASN A 249 14.83 -6.96 20.71
N GLN A 250 14.51 -6.96 19.41
CA GLN A 250 14.41 -5.73 18.61
C GLN A 250 13.06 -5.03 18.75
N THR A 251 11.98 -5.78 18.97
CA THR A 251 10.60 -5.26 19.01
C THR A 251 10.19 -4.80 20.41
N ALA A 252 10.53 -5.58 21.44
CA ALA A 252 10.15 -5.30 22.82
C ALA A 252 10.57 -3.91 23.33
N PRO A 253 11.77 -3.37 23.00
CA PRO A 253 12.16 -2.04 23.43
C PRO A 253 11.21 -0.93 22.96
N LEU A 254 10.52 -1.09 21.84
CA LEU A 254 9.57 -0.09 21.33
C LEU A 254 8.31 -0.01 22.19
N PHE A 255 7.97 -1.09 22.89
CA PHE A 255 6.82 -1.18 23.79
C PHE A 255 7.20 -1.05 25.27
N MET A 256 8.43 -0.60 25.56
CA MET A 256 8.91 -0.32 26.91
C MET A 256 9.24 1.17 27.08
N PRO A 257 9.23 1.70 28.32
CA PRO A 257 9.75 3.04 28.59
C PRO A 257 11.23 3.17 28.16
N PRO A 258 11.67 4.30 27.57
CA PRO A 258 10.95 5.55 27.33
C PRO A 258 10.25 5.65 25.96
N TYR A 259 10.19 4.57 25.18
CA TYR A 259 9.70 4.60 23.78
C TYR A 259 8.20 4.31 23.64
N LEU A 260 7.59 3.65 24.62
CA LEU A 260 6.18 3.21 24.58
C LEU A 260 5.21 4.30 24.11
N THR A 261 5.22 5.49 24.72
CA THR A 261 4.31 6.60 24.35
C THR A 261 4.53 7.07 22.91
N LYS A 262 5.79 7.10 22.45
CA LYS A 262 6.13 7.50 21.07
C LYS A 262 5.62 6.47 20.08
N THR A 263 5.81 5.18 20.38
CA THR A 263 5.34 4.07 19.55
C THR A 263 3.82 4.09 19.44
N LEU A 264 3.11 4.17 20.58
CA LEU A 264 1.64 4.21 20.60
C LEU A 264 1.09 5.40 19.82
N LEU A 265 1.68 6.59 19.97
CA LEU A 265 1.26 7.79 19.27
C LEU A 265 1.42 7.65 17.75
N VAL A 266 2.60 7.25 17.28
CA VAL A 266 2.87 7.06 15.86
C VAL A 266 1.99 5.95 15.26
N CYS A 267 1.79 4.85 15.99
CA CYS A 267 0.92 3.77 15.56
C CYS A 267 -0.54 4.22 15.44
N PHE A 268 -1.02 5.04 16.39
CA PHE A 268 -2.37 5.60 16.34
C PHE A 268 -2.55 6.56 15.16
N LEU A 269 -1.59 7.46 14.93
CA LEU A 269 -1.62 8.37 13.77
C LEU A 269 -1.68 7.57 12.46
N GLN A 270 -0.84 6.55 12.31
CA GLN A 270 -0.85 5.72 11.12
C GLN A 270 -2.17 4.95 10.95
N PHE A 271 -2.68 4.37 12.04
CA PHE A 271 -3.96 3.67 12.06
C PHE A 271 -5.08 4.60 11.58
N GLY A 272 -5.22 5.78 12.20
CA GLY A 272 -6.27 6.74 11.87
C GLY A 272 -6.19 7.26 10.43
N THR A 273 -4.98 7.51 9.92
CA THR A 273 -4.80 7.85 8.50
C THR A 273 -5.31 6.74 7.58
N PHE A 274 -4.97 5.48 7.85
CA PHE A 274 -5.31 4.37 6.97
C PHE A 274 -6.79 3.98 7.04
N VAL A 275 -7.46 4.20 8.19
CA VAL A 275 -8.93 4.04 8.31
C VAL A 275 -9.63 4.84 7.22
N THR A 276 -9.20 6.07 6.96
CA THR A 276 -9.80 6.91 5.92
C THR A 276 -9.14 6.68 4.56
N ALA A 277 -7.81 6.76 4.48
CA ALA A 277 -7.05 6.70 3.22
C ALA A 277 -7.26 5.38 2.45
N HIS A 278 -7.29 4.24 3.13
CA HIS A 278 -7.63 2.97 2.50
C HIS A 278 -9.12 2.66 2.62
N GLY A 279 -9.69 2.82 3.82
CA GLY A 279 -11.07 2.40 4.07
C GLY A 279 -12.08 3.08 3.16
N MET A 280 -11.97 4.39 2.96
CA MET A 280 -12.88 5.13 2.08
C MET A 280 -12.50 4.98 0.61
N TYR A 281 -11.21 5.01 0.27
CA TYR A 281 -10.74 4.88 -1.12
C TYR A 281 -11.25 3.62 -1.82
N PHE A 282 -11.37 2.48 -1.13
CA PHE A 282 -11.93 1.26 -1.74
C PHE A 282 -13.35 1.45 -2.27
N PHE A 283 -14.16 2.28 -1.62
CA PHE A 283 -15.54 2.58 -2.04
C PHE A 283 -15.62 3.80 -2.97
N PHE A 284 -14.51 4.50 -3.21
CA PHE A 284 -14.48 5.74 -3.99
C PHE A 284 -15.03 5.56 -5.42
N PRO A 285 -14.56 4.60 -6.25
CA PRO A 285 -15.08 4.46 -7.62
C PRO A 285 -16.57 4.13 -7.66
N GLY A 286 -17.04 3.21 -6.80
CA GLY A 286 -18.45 2.81 -6.77
C GLY A 286 -19.37 3.93 -6.28
N LEU A 287 -18.94 4.72 -5.28
CA LEU A 287 -19.73 5.84 -4.79
C LEU A 287 -19.82 6.96 -5.83
N LEU A 288 -18.72 7.21 -6.54
CA LEU A 288 -18.66 8.19 -7.59
C LEU A 288 -19.54 7.81 -8.79
N ASP A 289 -19.55 6.53 -9.18
CA ASP A 289 -20.43 6.03 -10.23
C ASP A 289 -21.91 6.24 -9.90
N LYS A 290 -22.33 5.89 -8.67
CA LYS A 290 -23.70 6.14 -8.18
C LYS A 290 -24.07 7.63 -8.25
N LEU A 291 -23.15 8.50 -7.83
CA LEU A 291 -23.35 9.96 -7.86
C LEU A 291 -23.53 10.49 -9.29
N ILE A 292 -22.62 10.15 -10.20
CA ILE A 292 -22.67 10.62 -11.59
C ILE A 292 -23.94 10.13 -12.29
N ARG A 293 -24.29 8.85 -12.15
CA ARG A 293 -25.49 8.29 -12.77
C ARG A 293 -26.78 8.91 -12.24
N SER A 294 -26.83 9.20 -10.94
CA SER A 294 -27.99 9.88 -10.36
C SER A 294 -28.17 11.30 -10.92
N GLN A 295 -27.06 11.98 -11.20
CA GLN A 295 -27.06 13.30 -11.81
C GLN A 295 -27.46 13.25 -13.29
N ASP A 296 -26.92 12.30 -14.06
CA ASP A 296 -27.27 12.11 -15.48
C ASP A 296 -28.74 11.73 -15.67
N ALA A 297 -29.32 11.01 -14.71
CA ALA A 297 -30.74 10.68 -14.67
C ALA A 297 -31.65 11.86 -14.28
N GLY A 298 -31.09 13.03 -13.93
CA GLY A 298 -31.85 14.21 -13.54
C GLY A 298 -32.61 14.07 -12.22
N VAL A 299 -32.19 13.14 -11.35
CA VAL A 299 -32.81 12.97 -10.02
C VAL A 299 -32.36 14.12 -9.13
N GLU A 300 -33.30 14.83 -8.50
CA GLU A 300 -33.04 15.90 -7.52
C GLU A 300 -32.54 15.34 -6.17
N VAL A 301 -31.49 14.53 -6.19
CA VAL A 301 -30.78 14.09 -4.99
C VAL A 301 -29.81 15.17 -4.55
N THR A 302 -29.90 15.55 -3.28
CA THR A 302 -29.18 16.73 -2.76
C THR A 302 -27.83 16.36 -2.15
N THR A 303 -27.74 15.24 -1.44
CA THR A 303 -26.52 14.85 -0.72
C THR A 303 -25.95 13.52 -1.20
N LEU A 304 -24.65 13.31 -0.92
CA LEU A 304 -23.95 12.07 -1.26
C LEU A 304 -24.58 10.84 -0.60
N CYS A 305 -25.04 10.96 0.65
CA CYS A 305 -25.66 9.85 1.37
C CYS A 305 -27.08 9.55 0.88
N GLU A 306 -27.83 10.58 0.47
CA GLU A 306 -29.15 10.38 -0.14
C GLU A 306 -29.07 9.56 -1.44
N VAL A 307 -28.00 9.76 -2.24
CA VAL A 307 -27.71 8.92 -3.43
C VAL A 307 -27.45 7.46 -3.04
N VAL A 308 -26.73 7.22 -1.94
CA VAL A 308 -26.44 5.87 -1.46
C VAL A 308 -27.74 5.17 -1.03
N TYR A 309 -28.64 5.87 -0.34
CA TYR A 309 -29.91 5.30 0.12
C TYR A 309 -30.92 5.13 -1.02
N SER A 310 -31.03 6.09 -1.95
CA SER A 310 -31.99 6.03 -3.05
C SER A 310 -31.72 4.85 -3.98
N SER A 311 -30.45 4.51 -4.20
CA SER A 311 -30.05 3.35 -4.99
C SER A 311 -30.47 2.00 -4.38
N GLN A 312 -30.88 1.95 -3.11
CA GLN A 312 -31.50 0.76 -2.50
C GLN A 312 -33.02 0.70 -2.72
N ILE A 313 -33.70 1.85 -2.72
CA ILE A 313 -35.16 1.92 -2.83
C ILE A 313 -35.60 1.49 -4.23
N THR A 314 -34.90 1.91 -5.29
CA THR A 314 -35.20 1.53 -6.68
C THR A 314 -35.14 0.02 -6.91
N ASN A 315 -34.29 -0.71 -6.18
CA ASN A 315 -34.21 -2.17 -6.22
C ASN A 315 -35.39 -2.88 -5.55
N THR A 316 -36.17 -2.16 -4.75
CA THR A 316 -37.25 -2.74 -3.91
C THR A 316 -38.65 -2.45 -4.48
N THR A 317 -38.82 -1.37 -5.26
CA THR A 317 -40.15 -0.89 -5.69
C THR A 317 -40.54 -1.19 -7.14
N LEU A 318 -39.62 -1.67 -7.99
CA LEU A 318 -39.89 -2.00 -9.39
C LEU A 318 -39.51 -3.46 -9.68
N GLU A 319 -40.49 -4.31 -9.97
CA GLU A 319 -40.30 -5.63 -10.59
C GLU A 319 -39.82 -5.53 -12.06
N LEU A 320 -39.01 -4.51 -12.40
CA LEU A 320 -38.17 -4.55 -13.59
C LEU A 320 -36.83 -5.12 -13.14
N GLN A 321 -36.39 -6.22 -13.76
CA GLN A 321 -35.03 -6.73 -13.61
C GLN A 321 -34.08 -5.53 -13.68
N PRO A 322 -33.29 -5.23 -12.62
CA PRO A 322 -32.30 -4.20 -12.73
C PRO A 322 -31.36 -4.64 -13.85
N GLU A 323 -31.33 -3.88 -14.94
CA GLU A 323 -30.28 -4.03 -15.96
C GLU A 323 -28.97 -3.76 -15.22
N CYS A 324 -28.34 -4.84 -14.75
CA CYS A 324 -27.12 -4.70 -14.00
C CYS A 324 -26.03 -4.23 -14.96
N THR A 325 -25.75 -2.95 -14.87
CA THR A 325 -24.74 -2.29 -15.68
C THR A 325 -23.38 -2.60 -15.10
N GLN A 326 -22.67 -3.52 -15.74
CA GLN A 326 -21.33 -3.96 -15.37
C GLN A 326 -20.24 -3.07 -15.97
N SER A 327 -20.49 -1.77 -15.97
CA SER A 327 -19.58 -0.73 -16.45
C SER A 327 -19.62 0.43 -15.46
N LEU A 328 -18.61 1.30 -15.47
CA LEU A 328 -18.63 2.56 -14.72
C LEU A 328 -18.79 3.72 -15.69
N ALA A 329 -19.42 4.79 -15.22
CA ALA A 329 -19.47 6.06 -15.92
C ALA A 329 -18.05 6.53 -16.28
N GLU A 330 -17.86 7.04 -17.50
CA GLU A 330 -16.53 7.46 -17.98
C GLU A 330 -15.90 8.52 -17.07
N ALA A 331 -16.72 9.44 -16.56
CA ALA A 331 -16.30 10.46 -15.61
C ALA A 331 -15.74 9.88 -14.30
N THR A 332 -16.18 8.68 -13.87
CA THR A 332 -15.66 8.00 -12.67
C THR A 332 -14.17 7.71 -12.79
N TYR A 333 -13.72 7.24 -13.96
CA TYR A 333 -12.30 7.03 -14.23
C TYR A 333 -11.53 8.35 -14.28
N GLY A 334 -12.14 9.40 -14.86
CA GLY A 334 -11.56 10.74 -14.93
C GLY A 334 -11.24 11.32 -13.55
N TYR A 335 -12.20 11.33 -12.62
CA TYR A 335 -11.94 11.83 -11.25
C TYR A 335 -10.99 10.93 -10.46
N SER A 336 -11.03 9.60 -10.66
CA SER A 336 -10.05 8.69 -10.05
C SER A 336 -8.63 8.98 -10.54
N PHE A 337 -8.47 9.24 -11.85
CA PHE A 337 -7.21 9.67 -12.42
C PHE A 337 -6.73 11.01 -11.85
N ILE A 338 -7.63 12.00 -11.72
CA ILE A 338 -7.32 13.29 -11.09
C ILE A 338 -6.83 13.10 -9.66
N LEU A 339 -7.51 12.27 -8.85
CA LEU A 339 -7.10 11.99 -7.47
C LEU A 339 -5.68 11.41 -7.41
N ASP A 340 -5.37 10.44 -8.28
CA ASP A 340 -4.04 9.81 -8.30
C ASP A 340 -2.94 10.76 -8.82
N VAL A 341 -3.27 11.71 -9.72
CA VAL A 341 -2.35 12.80 -10.11
C VAL A 341 -2.06 13.71 -8.92
N ILE A 342 -3.10 14.10 -8.17
CA ILE A 342 -2.94 14.91 -6.96
C ILE A 342 -2.08 14.17 -5.94
N TYR A 343 -2.26 12.86 -5.76
CA TYR A 343 -1.40 12.07 -4.87
C TYR A 343 0.05 12.08 -5.32
N MET A 344 0.34 11.78 -6.59
CA MET A 344 1.70 11.72 -7.10
C MET A 344 2.43 13.06 -6.95
N LEU A 345 1.80 14.16 -7.36
CA LEU A 345 2.40 15.50 -7.26
C LEU A 345 2.48 15.96 -5.80
N GLY A 346 1.43 15.71 -5.02
CA GLY A 346 1.36 16.09 -3.62
C GLY A 346 2.46 15.42 -2.79
N PHE A 347 2.70 14.11 -2.93
CA PHE A 347 3.80 13.45 -2.21
C PHE A 347 5.18 14.04 -2.55
N ALA A 348 5.41 14.42 -3.81
CA ALA A 348 6.65 15.09 -4.21
C ALA A 348 6.80 16.48 -3.58
N VAL A 349 5.74 17.30 -3.62
CA VAL A 349 5.70 18.62 -3.00
C VAL A 349 5.89 18.53 -1.48
N MET A 350 5.23 17.58 -0.83
CA MET A 350 5.37 17.34 0.61
C MET A 350 6.82 17.03 0.99
N GLY A 351 7.54 16.25 0.18
CA GLY A 351 8.96 15.95 0.41
C GLY A 351 9.87 17.17 0.39
N VAL A 352 9.54 18.21 -0.40
CA VAL A 352 10.30 19.47 -0.45
C VAL A 352 9.92 20.39 0.71
N ILE A 353 8.63 20.53 0.99
CA ILE A 353 8.09 21.48 1.97
C ILE A 353 8.33 21.02 3.42
N ILE A 354 8.49 19.71 3.67
CA ILE A 354 8.62 19.13 5.02
C ILE A 354 9.73 19.76 5.86
N ASN A 355 10.84 20.14 5.23
CA ASN A 355 11.98 20.76 5.92
C ASN A 355 11.81 22.28 6.10
N ALA A 356 10.97 22.93 5.27
CA ALA A 356 10.74 24.36 5.31
C ALA A 356 9.66 24.76 6.33
N VAL A 357 8.51 24.07 6.30
CA VAL A 357 7.33 24.40 7.13
C VAL A 357 7.35 23.69 8.50
N GLY A 358 8.01 22.53 8.56
CA GLY A 358 8.06 21.70 9.75
C GLY A 358 6.93 20.66 9.80
N ARG A 359 7.20 19.54 10.49
CA ARG A 359 6.36 18.33 10.45
C ARG A 359 5.03 18.49 11.18
N LEU A 360 5.04 19.19 12.33
CA LEU A 360 3.83 19.41 13.13
C LEU A 360 2.79 20.24 12.37
N ALA A 361 3.20 21.40 11.84
CA ALA A 361 2.32 22.29 11.10
C ALA A 361 1.67 21.57 9.90
N ILE A 362 2.46 20.77 9.19
CA ILE A 362 1.97 19.95 8.08
C ILE A 362 0.93 18.92 8.54
N LEU A 363 1.22 18.14 9.59
CA LEU A 363 0.29 17.11 10.08
C LEU A 363 -1.04 17.72 10.53
N VAL A 364 -0.98 18.79 11.33
CA VAL A 364 -2.18 19.48 11.84
C VAL A 364 -2.98 20.07 10.67
N PHE A 365 -2.31 20.72 9.70
CA PHE A 365 -2.99 21.29 8.53
C PHE A 365 -3.69 20.22 7.69
N VAL A 366 -2.97 19.15 7.33
CA VAL A 366 -3.52 18.06 6.50
C VAL A 366 -4.68 17.37 7.21
N PHE A 367 -4.49 16.94 8.47
CA PHE A 367 -5.53 16.23 9.21
C PHE A 367 -6.76 17.08 9.47
N THR A 368 -6.58 18.36 9.84
CA THR A 368 -7.71 19.27 10.08
C THR A 368 -8.47 19.52 8.78
N THR A 369 -7.77 19.84 7.69
CA THR A 369 -8.42 20.12 6.40
C THR A 369 -9.19 18.90 5.90
N CYS A 370 -8.57 17.72 5.91
CA CYS A 370 -9.22 16.48 5.46
C CYS A 370 -10.41 16.09 6.36
N GLY A 371 -10.27 16.24 7.68
CA GLY A 371 -11.34 15.96 8.64
C GLY A 371 -12.52 16.92 8.50
N VAL A 372 -12.27 18.23 8.36
CA VAL A 372 -13.33 19.23 8.15
C VAL A 372 -14.03 18.99 6.81
N CYS A 373 -13.30 18.72 5.73
CA CYS A 373 -13.91 18.39 4.44
C CYS A 373 -14.79 17.15 4.51
N GLY A 374 -14.38 16.10 5.24
CA GLY A 374 -15.22 14.92 5.46
C GLY A 374 -16.52 15.21 6.22
N VAL A 375 -16.50 16.12 7.21
CA VAL A 375 -17.73 16.59 7.88
C VAL A 375 -18.61 17.38 6.91
N LEU A 376 -18.02 18.28 6.13
CA LEU A 376 -18.76 19.11 5.17
C LEU A 376 -19.44 18.26 4.08
N THR A 377 -18.82 17.15 3.64
CA THR A 377 -19.43 16.22 2.68
C THR A 377 -20.82 15.71 3.13
N ILE A 378 -21.08 15.63 4.44
CA ILE A 378 -22.36 15.16 5.00
C ILE A 378 -23.48 16.19 4.79
N PHE A 379 -23.15 17.48 4.87
CA PHE A 379 -24.15 18.56 4.90
C PHE A 379 -24.29 19.33 3.59
N VAL A 380 -23.35 19.16 2.65
CA VAL A 380 -23.37 19.90 1.39
C VAL A 380 -24.36 19.26 0.42
N ASN A 381 -25.35 20.08 0.04
CA ASN A 381 -26.46 19.71 -0.84
C ASN A 381 -26.15 19.90 -2.34
N VAL A 382 -24.86 20.00 -2.69
CA VAL A 382 -24.40 20.18 -4.07
C VAL A 382 -23.53 18.97 -4.43
N PRO A 383 -24.01 18.04 -5.28
CA PRO A 383 -23.35 16.76 -5.59
C PRO A 383 -21.87 16.90 -5.98
N LEU A 384 -21.56 17.80 -6.92
CA LEU A 384 -20.19 18.05 -7.37
C LEU A 384 -19.30 18.61 -6.26
N ALA A 385 -19.82 19.47 -5.39
CA ALA A 385 -19.05 20.00 -4.26
C ALA A 385 -18.76 18.92 -3.22
N SER A 386 -19.74 18.05 -2.92
CA SER A 386 -19.57 16.91 -2.01
C SER A 386 -18.54 15.90 -2.53
N LEU A 387 -18.47 15.69 -3.85
CA LEU A 387 -17.42 14.91 -4.51
C LEU A 387 -16.02 15.51 -4.28
N TRP A 388 -15.83 16.80 -4.55
CA TRP A 388 -14.54 17.45 -4.33
C TRP A 388 -14.12 17.43 -2.86
N LEU A 389 -15.06 17.65 -1.93
CA LEU A 389 -14.80 17.51 -0.50
C LEU A 389 -14.40 16.08 -0.11
N TYR A 390 -15.03 15.08 -0.73
CA TYR A 390 -14.65 13.68 -0.54
C TYR A 390 -13.22 13.41 -1.05
N MET A 391 -12.86 13.91 -2.23
CA MET A 391 -11.49 13.80 -2.75
C MET A 391 -10.48 14.47 -1.79
N VAL A 392 -10.80 15.66 -1.26
CA VAL A 392 -9.94 16.34 -0.28
C VAL A 392 -9.80 15.54 1.01
N MET A 393 -10.87 14.88 1.50
CA MET A 393 -10.79 13.97 2.65
C MET A 393 -9.77 12.84 2.43
N LEU A 394 -9.71 12.29 1.21
CA LEU A 394 -8.77 11.23 0.85
C LEU A 394 -7.29 11.69 0.81
N LEU A 395 -7.04 13.01 0.66
CA LEU A 395 -5.69 13.60 0.73
C LEU A 395 -5.01 13.45 2.10
N CYS A 396 -5.70 12.92 3.12
CA CYS A 396 -5.08 12.52 4.38
C CYS A 396 -3.92 11.53 4.17
N SER A 397 -3.87 10.81 3.05
CA SER A 397 -2.75 9.95 2.64
C SER A 397 -1.38 10.65 2.66
N PHE A 398 -1.32 11.98 2.47
CA PHE A 398 -0.05 12.73 2.59
C PHE A 398 0.57 12.64 3.99
N SER A 399 -0.25 12.50 5.03
CA SER A 399 0.21 12.33 6.40
C SER A 399 1.04 11.05 6.58
N VAL A 400 0.83 10.01 5.77
CA VAL A 400 1.60 8.74 5.84
C VAL A 400 3.10 8.99 5.70
N SER A 401 3.50 9.80 4.73
CA SER A 401 4.90 10.14 4.48
C SER A 401 5.50 10.96 5.63
N VAL A 402 4.72 11.90 6.15
CA VAL A 402 5.14 12.81 7.23
C VAL A 402 5.26 12.06 8.56
N VAL A 403 4.28 11.22 8.91
CA VAL A 403 4.33 10.34 10.09
C VAL A 403 5.53 9.40 9.97
N SER A 404 5.79 8.82 8.80
CA SER A 404 6.96 7.95 8.57
C SER A 404 8.29 8.69 8.81
N THR A 405 8.39 9.96 8.40
CA THR A 405 9.58 10.79 8.68
C THR A 405 9.70 11.09 10.17
N VAL A 406 8.59 11.43 10.84
CA VAL A 406 8.55 11.65 12.30
C VAL A 406 9.01 10.40 13.04
N THR A 407 8.59 9.20 12.61
CA THR A 407 9.05 7.93 13.20
C THR A 407 10.57 7.78 13.11
N VAL A 408 11.17 8.12 11.98
CA VAL A 408 12.63 8.05 11.80
C VAL A 408 13.36 9.02 12.73
N ASP A 409 12.78 10.20 12.98
CA ASP A 409 13.36 11.23 13.85
C ASP A 409 13.21 10.92 15.35
N LEU A 410 12.10 10.28 15.76
CA LEU A 410 11.80 9.98 17.17
C LEU A 410 12.65 8.84 17.76
N PHE A 411 13.10 7.91 16.92
CA PHE A 411 13.75 6.67 17.33
C PHE A 411 15.25 6.65 17.01
N PRO A 412 16.09 6.00 17.86
CA PRO A 412 17.51 5.85 17.61
C PRO A 412 17.77 4.95 16.40
N THR A 413 18.94 5.10 15.77
CA THR A 413 19.29 4.47 14.48
C THR A 413 19.10 2.96 14.44
N ASN A 414 19.37 2.27 15.54
CA ASN A 414 19.20 0.82 15.68
C ASN A 414 17.73 0.36 15.73
N LEU A 415 16.77 1.25 16.04
CA LEU A 415 15.35 0.94 16.16
C LEU A 415 14.48 1.57 15.05
N ARG A 416 15.02 2.49 14.24
CA ARG A 416 14.27 3.24 13.21
C ARG A 416 13.51 2.36 12.24
N ALA A 417 14.18 1.37 11.65
CA ALA A 417 13.56 0.49 10.65
C ALA A 417 12.42 -0.33 11.26
N MET A 418 12.61 -0.82 12.49
CA MET A 418 11.58 -1.57 13.22
C MET A 418 10.39 -0.67 13.57
N ALA A 419 10.65 0.55 14.06
CA ALA A 419 9.59 1.51 14.39
C ALA A 419 8.73 1.86 13.17
N LEU A 420 9.37 2.11 12.02
CA LEU A 420 8.67 2.37 10.76
C LEU A 420 7.86 1.15 10.29
N GLY A 421 8.41 -0.06 10.45
CA GLY A 421 7.74 -1.32 10.15
C GLY A 421 6.46 -1.48 10.97
N ILE A 422 6.57 -1.37 12.30
CA ILE A 422 5.44 -1.52 13.23
C ILE A 422 4.39 -0.45 12.99
N SER A 423 4.78 0.83 12.85
CA SER A 423 3.82 1.90 12.61
C SER A 423 3.04 1.64 11.34
N THR A 424 3.71 1.25 10.25
CA THR A 424 3.07 0.95 8.96
C THR A 424 2.14 -0.26 9.06
N MET A 425 2.49 -1.29 9.86
CA MET A 425 1.60 -2.43 10.11
C MET A 425 0.35 -2.01 10.88
N CYS A 426 0.47 -1.14 11.89
CA CYS A 426 -0.69 -0.54 12.56
C CYS A 426 -1.57 0.26 11.59
N GLY A 427 -0.96 0.97 10.65
CA GLY A 427 -1.65 1.59 9.51
C GLY A 427 -2.46 0.56 8.72
N ARG A 428 -1.84 -0.52 8.24
CA ARG A 428 -2.54 -1.55 7.47
C ARG A 428 -3.71 -2.18 8.24
N ILE A 429 -3.56 -2.38 9.57
CA ILE A 429 -4.67 -2.81 10.43
C ILE A 429 -5.80 -1.77 10.43
N GLY A 430 -5.48 -0.47 10.47
CA GLY A 430 -6.45 0.62 10.30
C GLY A 430 -7.17 0.57 8.95
N GLY A 431 -6.46 0.25 7.86
CA GLY A 431 -7.07 0.04 6.55
C GLY A 431 -8.05 -1.13 6.53
N VAL A 432 -7.66 -2.28 7.11
CA VAL A 432 -8.54 -3.44 7.25
C VAL A 432 -9.79 -3.09 8.07
N PHE A 433 -9.60 -2.39 9.20
CA PHE A 433 -10.70 -1.93 10.04
C PHE A 433 -11.63 -0.98 9.30
N GLY A 434 -11.09 0.07 8.67
CA GLY A 434 -11.85 1.08 7.93
C GLY A 434 -12.65 0.49 6.77
N THR A 435 -12.05 -0.37 5.93
CA THR A 435 -12.76 -0.96 4.79
C THR A 435 -13.91 -1.87 5.23
N ASN A 436 -13.74 -2.64 6.31
CA ASN A 436 -14.82 -3.48 6.84
C ASN A 436 -15.90 -2.66 7.55
N LEU A 437 -15.51 -1.63 8.31
CA LEU A 437 -16.44 -0.71 8.96
C LEU A 437 -17.33 -0.03 7.92
N ASN A 438 -16.72 0.49 6.85
CA ASN A 438 -17.44 1.12 5.75
C ASN A 438 -18.33 0.12 5.03
N GLY A 439 -17.87 -1.11 4.78
CA GLY A 439 -18.70 -2.17 4.19
C GLY A 439 -19.93 -2.54 5.03
N LEU A 440 -19.89 -2.34 6.35
CA LEU A 440 -21.02 -2.59 7.25
C LEU A 440 -21.99 -1.41 7.35
N LEU A 441 -21.46 -0.18 7.38
CA LEU A 441 -22.24 1.01 7.71
C LEU A 441 -22.63 1.86 6.50
N LEU A 442 -21.89 1.83 5.39
CA LEU A 442 -22.07 2.78 4.29
C LEU A 442 -23.50 2.78 3.73
N ASP A 443 -24.10 1.60 3.63
CA ASP A 443 -25.44 1.41 3.07
C ASP A 443 -26.59 1.74 4.04
N SER A 444 -26.34 1.71 5.35
CA SER A 444 -27.38 1.89 6.38
C SER A 444 -27.26 3.19 7.18
N HIS A 445 -26.02 3.67 7.34
CA HIS A 445 -25.63 4.83 8.13
C HIS A 445 -24.43 5.51 7.43
N CYS A 446 -24.65 5.99 6.21
CA CYS A 446 -23.66 6.69 5.40
C CYS A 446 -23.08 7.91 6.14
N GLU A 447 -23.91 8.74 6.77
CA GLU A 447 -23.45 9.94 7.49
C GLU A 447 -22.53 9.57 8.65
N LEU A 448 -22.86 8.49 9.37
CA LEU A 448 -22.02 7.96 10.43
C LEU A 448 -20.67 7.47 9.90
N THR A 449 -20.66 6.87 8.71
CA THR A 449 -19.43 6.37 8.07
C THR A 449 -18.45 7.51 7.78
N PHE A 450 -18.92 8.58 7.12
CA PHE A 450 -18.12 9.80 6.91
C PHE A 450 -17.77 10.50 8.23
N GLY A 451 -18.70 10.51 9.19
CA GLY A 451 -18.50 11.09 10.52
C GLY A 451 -17.38 10.41 11.30
N ILE A 452 -17.32 9.06 11.32
CA ILE A 452 -16.26 8.30 12.00
C ILE A 452 -14.89 8.57 11.37
N SER A 453 -14.79 8.52 10.04
CA SER A 453 -13.55 8.84 9.33
C SER A 453 -13.08 10.27 9.61
N SER A 454 -13.99 11.23 9.62
CA SER A 454 -13.69 12.64 9.90
C SER A 454 -13.24 12.86 11.34
N ALA A 455 -13.96 12.28 12.30
CA ALA A 455 -13.62 12.35 13.72
C ALA A 455 -12.26 11.73 14.01
N MET A 456 -11.93 10.60 13.37
CA MET A 456 -10.62 9.96 13.49
C MET A 456 -9.50 10.88 12.99
N LEU A 457 -9.68 11.55 11.84
CA LEU A 457 -8.70 12.49 11.31
C LEU A 457 -8.53 13.72 12.21
N LEU A 458 -9.61 14.29 12.73
CA LEU A 458 -9.55 15.42 13.67
C LEU A 458 -8.86 15.02 14.98
N LEU A 459 -9.10 13.81 15.48
CA LEU A 459 -8.38 13.26 16.62
C LEU A 459 -6.88 13.09 16.32
N CYS A 460 -6.50 12.61 15.14
CA CYS A 460 -5.10 12.56 14.71
C CYS A 460 -4.46 13.97 14.65
N SER A 461 -5.23 15.00 14.26
CA SER A 461 -4.78 16.40 14.31
C SER A 461 -4.42 16.84 15.73
N VAL A 462 -5.31 16.59 16.70
CA VAL A 462 -5.09 16.91 18.12
C VAL A 462 -3.91 16.13 18.68
N LEU A 463 -3.83 14.83 18.39
CA LEU A 463 -2.75 13.97 18.86
C LEU A 463 -1.38 14.36 18.29
N SER A 464 -1.34 14.98 17.11
CA SER A 464 -0.09 15.46 16.51
C SER A 464 0.65 16.47 17.39
N PHE A 465 -0.05 17.25 18.23
CA PHE A 465 0.58 18.19 19.18
C PHE A 465 1.36 17.49 20.31
N PHE A 466 1.02 16.23 20.61
CA PHE A 466 1.69 15.45 21.66
C PHE A 466 2.97 14.76 21.16
N ILE A 467 3.37 14.97 19.91
CA ILE A 467 4.61 14.41 19.38
C ILE A 467 5.81 15.11 20.06
N PRO A 468 6.62 14.38 20.83
CA PRO A 468 7.70 14.99 21.61
C PRO A 468 8.80 15.52 20.69
N ASN A 469 9.32 16.70 21.00
CA ASN A 469 10.45 17.36 20.30
C ASN A 469 10.23 17.62 18.79
N ILE A 470 8.99 17.63 18.29
CA ILE A 470 8.69 17.82 16.86
C ILE A 470 9.13 19.20 16.32
N ASN A 471 9.23 20.21 17.19
CA ASN A 471 9.64 21.58 16.85
C ASN A 471 11.16 21.82 16.97
N ARG A 472 11.94 20.85 17.45
CA ARG A 472 13.38 21.04 17.65
C ARG A 472 14.09 21.00 16.29
N LYS A 473 14.59 22.14 15.81
CA LYS A 473 15.50 22.18 14.66
C LYS A 473 16.70 21.28 14.98
N LEU A 474 17.10 20.42 14.02
CA LEU A 474 18.20 19.45 14.11
C LEU A 474 19.59 20.06 14.43
N SER A 475 19.68 21.38 14.63
CA SER A 475 20.90 22.14 14.85
C SER A 475 21.43 22.16 16.29
N GLU A 476 20.75 21.55 17.27
CA GLU A 476 21.30 21.44 18.62
C GLU A 476 21.98 20.09 18.84
N PRO A 477 23.33 20.03 18.84
CA PRO A 477 24.05 18.83 19.23
C PRO A 477 23.66 18.45 20.66
N ARG A 478 23.57 17.14 20.93
CA ARG A 478 23.46 16.65 22.30
C ARG A 478 24.65 17.24 23.08
N PRO A 479 24.47 17.85 24.27
CA PRO A 479 25.61 18.06 25.14
C PRO A 479 26.26 16.69 25.36
N SER A 480 27.54 16.60 25.02
CA SER A 480 28.37 15.45 25.35
C SER A 480 28.18 15.16 26.83
N VAL A 481 27.74 13.95 27.15
CA VAL A 481 27.81 13.44 28.51
C VAL A 481 29.29 13.43 28.86
N GLY A 482 29.70 14.43 29.64
CA GLY A 482 31.06 14.58 30.10
C GLY A 482 31.45 13.35 30.88
N SER A 483 32.62 12.81 30.54
CA SER A 483 33.39 11.93 31.38
C SER A 483 33.53 12.56 32.78
N ARG A 484 33.01 11.87 33.80
CA ARG A 484 33.63 11.82 35.12
C ARG A 484 33.56 10.40 35.62
#